data_AF-M2BWI6-F1
#
_entry.id   AF-M2BWI6-F1
#
_cell.length_a   1.000
_cell.length_b   1.000
_cell.length_c   1.000
_cell.angle_alpha   90.00
_cell.angle_beta   90.00
_cell.angle_gamma   90.00
#
_symmetry.space_group_name_H-M   'P 1'
#
loop_
_entity.id
_entity.type
_entity.pdbx_description
1 polymer ?
#
loop_
_entity_poly.entity_id
_entity_poly.type
_entity_poly.pdbx_seq_one_letter_code
_entity_poly.pdbx_strand_id
1 'polypeptide(L)'
;MNFIHRYDSPLGGITEASDGKSLIGLWFDGQKYFADTLDFDYEEKRLRPETEIKDLNPDVLMERRRGLEWLISEESDWFDISMDT
;
A
#
# COMPACT_ATOMS: atom_id res chain seq x y z
N MET A 1 7.41 -13.84 12.43
CA MET A 1 6.44 -12.98 13.14
C MET A 1 6.33 -11.71 12.33
N ASN A 2 5.17 -11.49 11.75
CA ASN A 2 4.89 -10.30 10.96
C ASN A 2 4.25 -9.24 11.86
N PHE A 3 4.15 -8.01 11.38
CA PHE A 3 3.48 -6.91 12.06
C PHE A 3 2.49 -6.23 11.14
N ILE A 4 1.38 -5.73 11.66
CA ILE A 4 0.40 -4.97 10.86
C ILE A 4 0.09 -3.59 11.44
N HIS A 5 -0.32 -2.61 10.67
CA HIS A 5 -0.79 -1.34 11.22
C HIS A 5 -1.96 -0.85 10.41
N ARG A 6 -3.10 -0.61 11.08
CA ARG A 6 -4.27 -0.05 10.43
C ARG A 6 -4.43 1.42 10.79
N TYR A 7 -4.72 2.26 9.80
CA TYR A 7 -5.07 3.66 10.01
C TYR A 7 -6.13 4.13 9.01
N ASP A 8 -6.96 5.07 9.45
CA ASP A 8 -7.97 5.69 8.60
C ASP A 8 -7.36 6.85 7.81
N SER A 9 -7.43 6.76 6.48
CA SER A 9 -7.01 7.83 5.56
C SER A 9 -8.23 8.49 4.91
N PRO A 10 -8.08 9.68 4.29
CA PRO A 10 -9.13 10.28 3.46
C PRO A 10 -9.59 9.40 2.30
N LEU A 11 -8.81 8.37 1.92
CA LEU A 11 -9.11 7.41 0.86
C LEU A 11 -9.74 6.10 1.39
N GLY A 12 -10.02 6.01 2.70
CA GLY A 12 -10.48 4.80 3.38
C GLY A 12 -9.44 4.22 4.35
N GLY A 13 -9.81 3.14 5.05
CA GLY A 13 -8.90 2.47 5.97
C GLY A 13 -7.81 1.70 5.23
N ILE A 14 -6.57 1.89 5.69
CA ILE A 14 -5.36 1.30 5.10
C ILE A 14 -4.71 0.39 6.13
N THR A 15 -4.32 -0.81 5.71
CA THR A 15 -3.55 -1.78 6.50
C THR A 15 -2.17 -1.98 5.89
N GLU A 16 -1.13 -1.70 6.66
CA GLU A 16 0.28 -1.95 6.35
C GLU A 16 0.76 -3.25 7.02
N ALA A 17 1.76 -3.91 6.46
CA ALA A 17 2.40 -5.09 7.04
C ALA A 17 3.94 -5.05 6.96
N SER A 18 4.63 -5.60 7.97
CA SER A 18 6.10 -5.70 8.03
C SER A 18 6.58 -7.05 8.58
N ASP A 19 7.77 -7.49 8.21
CA ASP A 19 8.46 -8.66 8.82
C ASP A 19 9.32 -8.27 10.06
N GLY A 20 9.22 -7.01 10.51
CA GLY A 20 10.03 -6.45 11.59
C GLY A 20 11.35 -5.81 11.13
N LYS A 21 11.69 -5.93 9.85
CA LYS A 21 12.82 -5.23 9.21
C LYS A 21 12.39 -4.33 8.05
N SER A 22 11.36 -4.72 7.32
CA SER A 22 10.91 -4.05 6.09
C SER A 22 9.39 -4.13 5.93
N LEU A 23 8.79 -3.22 5.16
CA LEU A 23 7.39 -3.30 4.73
C LEU A 23 7.25 -4.47 3.73
N ILE A 24 6.25 -5.32 3.93
CA ILE A 24 5.94 -6.49 3.11
C ILE A 24 4.52 -6.47 2.52
N GLY A 25 3.69 -5.49 2.90
CA GLY A 25 2.35 -5.37 2.38
C GLY A 25 1.68 -4.03 2.71
N LEU A 26 0.74 -3.63 1.84
CA LEU A 26 -0.08 -2.44 1.94
C LEU A 26 -1.40 -2.70 1.22
N TRP A 27 -2.52 -2.57 1.94
CA TRP A 27 -3.87 -2.82 1.41
C TRP A 27 -4.85 -1.75 1.86
N PHE A 28 -5.83 -1.48 1.00
CA PHE A 28 -7.07 -0.85 1.45
C PHE A 28 -8.00 -1.91 2.05
N ASP A 29 -8.77 -1.50 3.05
CA ASP A 29 -9.78 -2.36 3.64
C ASP A 29 -10.83 -2.75 2.59
N GLY A 30 -11.09 -4.05 2.44
CA GLY A 30 -12.02 -4.58 1.42
C GLY A 30 -11.40 -4.88 0.05
N GLN A 31 -10.08 -4.72 -0.12
CA GLN A 31 -9.39 -5.13 -1.35
C GLN A 31 -9.46 -6.65 -1.56
N LYS A 32 -9.62 -7.09 -2.81
CA LYS A 32 -9.84 -8.51 -3.22
C LYS A 32 -8.81 -9.52 -2.69
N TYR A 33 -7.59 -9.08 -2.38
CA TYR A 33 -6.49 -9.91 -1.85
C TYR A 33 -5.92 -9.31 -0.55
N PHE A 34 -6.80 -8.76 0.29
CA PHE A 34 -6.43 -8.21 1.60
C PHE A 34 -5.67 -9.25 2.42
N ALA A 35 -4.50 -8.87 2.93
CA ALA A 35 -3.65 -9.71 3.78
C ALA A 35 -3.14 -11.03 3.14
N ASP A 36 -3.25 -11.20 1.82
CA ASP A 36 -2.95 -12.49 1.16
C ASP A 36 -1.45 -12.86 1.17
N THR A 37 -0.57 -11.90 1.45
CA THR A 37 0.89 -12.13 1.60
C THR A 37 1.35 -12.23 3.05
N LEU A 38 0.44 -12.15 4.02
CA LEU A 38 0.76 -12.29 5.44
C LEU A 38 0.78 -13.76 5.84
N ASP A 39 1.89 -14.22 6.42
CA ASP A 39 1.86 -15.46 7.21
C ASP A 39 0.87 -15.33 8.38
N PHE A 40 0.26 -16.44 8.78
CA PHE A 40 -0.78 -16.53 9.83
C PHE A 40 -0.36 -16.01 11.22
N ASP A 41 0.90 -15.63 11.41
CA ASP A 41 1.48 -15.23 12.69
C ASP A 41 1.97 -13.76 12.61
N TYR A 42 1.04 -12.82 12.84
CA TYR A 42 1.28 -11.37 12.76
C TYR A 42 0.76 -10.56 13.98
N GLU A 43 1.45 -9.47 14.33
CA GLU A 43 1.17 -8.61 15.50
C GLU A 43 0.96 -7.13 15.09
N GLU A 44 -0.11 -6.48 15.54
CA GLU A 44 -0.36 -5.09 15.13
C GLU A 44 0.67 -4.08 15.73
N LYS A 45 1.51 -3.43 14.91
CA LYS A 45 2.44 -2.33 15.22
C LYS A 45 2.58 -1.29 14.12
N ARG A 46 2.53 0.00 14.52
CA ARG A 46 2.81 1.17 13.68
C ARG A 46 4.22 1.16 13.09
N LEU A 47 4.31 1.24 11.76
CA LEU A 47 5.58 1.34 11.04
C LEU A 47 6.09 2.78 11.03
N ARG A 48 7.42 2.90 11.01
CA ARG A 48 8.09 4.21 11.01
C ARG A 48 8.26 4.72 9.58
N PRO A 49 8.09 6.02 9.32
CA PRO A 49 8.27 6.60 7.98
C PRO A 49 9.65 6.35 7.37
N GLU A 50 10.67 6.15 8.20
CA GLU A 50 12.05 5.95 7.78
C GLU A 50 12.38 4.48 7.40
N THR A 51 11.37 3.60 7.33
CA THR A 51 11.57 2.19 6.99
C THR A 51 12.02 2.05 5.54
N GLU A 52 13.15 1.38 5.29
CA GLU A 52 13.69 1.18 3.95
C GLU A 52 12.74 0.35 3.08
N ILE A 53 12.49 0.84 1.86
CA ILE A 53 11.78 0.15 0.81
C ILE A 53 12.79 -0.74 0.06
N LYS A 54 12.59 -2.07 0.07
CA LYS A 54 13.42 -3.03 -0.70
C LYS A 54 13.12 -2.95 -2.22
N ASP A 55 13.72 -3.84 -3.02
CA ASP A 55 13.55 -4.00 -4.48
C ASP A 55 12.07 -4.05 -4.91
N LEU A 56 11.43 -2.89 -5.02
CA LEU A 56 10.11 -2.74 -5.62
C LEU A 56 10.28 -2.74 -7.13
N ASN A 57 9.49 -3.57 -7.80
CA ASN A 57 9.37 -3.49 -9.25
C ASN A 57 8.87 -2.08 -9.62
N PRO A 58 9.64 -1.30 -10.41
CA PRO A 58 9.26 0.06 -10.81
C PRO A 58 7.90 0.12 -11.51
N ASP A 59 7.56 -0.89 -12.31
CA ASP A 59 6.28 -0.95 -13.01
C ASP A 59 5.12 -1.07 -12.01
N VAL A 60 5.30 -1.87 -10.96
CA VAL A 60 4.29 -2.02 -9.90
C VAL A 60 4.14 -0.72 -9.11
N LEU A 61 5.25 -0.01 -8.83
CA LEU A 61 5.20 1.29 -8.16
C LEU A 61 4.43 2.32 -9.00
N MET A 62 4.69 2.38 -10.30
CA MET A 62 4.05 3.34 -11.21
C MET A 62 2.56 3.07 -11.36
N GLU A 63 2.15 1.80 -11.48
CA GLU A 63 0.74 1.42 -11.53
C GLU A 63 0.01 1.76 -10.22
N ARG A 64 0.66 1.59 -9.07
CA ARG A 64 0.08 1.96 -7.76
C ARG A 64 -0.01 3.48 -7.59
N ARG A 65 1.01 4.23 -8.02
CA ARG A 65 0.97 5.70 -8.05
C ARG A 65 -0.16 6.20 -8.93
N ARG A 66 -0.29 5.67 -10.15
CA ARG A 66 -1.39 5.99 -11.08
C ARG A 66 -2.76 5.71 -10.48
N GLY A 67 -2.93 4.58 -9.79
CA GLY A 67 -4.17 4.27 -9.08
C GLY A 67 -4.51 5.25 -7.94
N LEU A 68 -3.51 5.77 -7.22
CA LEU A 68 -3.72 6.78 -6.18
C LEU A 68 -4.08 8.15 -6.76
N GLU A 69 -3.38 8.58 -7.81
CA GLU A 69 -3.71 9.80 -8.55
C GLU A 69 -5.12 9.71 -9.17
N TRP A 70 -5.53 8.52 -9.64
CA TRP A 70 -6.86 8.29 -10.19
C TRP A 70 -7.97 8.49 -9.16
N LEU A 71 -7.78 7.98 -7.93
CA LEU A 71 -8.77 8.09 -6.86
C LEU A 71 -9.11 9.53 -6.47
N ILE A 72 -8.20 10.48 -6.75
CA ILE A 72 -8.37 11.91 -6.45
C ILE A 72 -8.56 12.76 -7.72
N SER A 73 -8.61 12.12 -8.89
CA SER A 73 -8.79 12.77 -10.18
C SER A 73 -10.25 12.75 -10.59
N GLU A 74 -10.64 13.71 -11.43
CA GLU A 74 -11.94 13.72 -12.12
C GLU A 74 -11.88 12.86 -13.42
N GLU A 75 -10.71 12.29 -13.75
CA GLU A 75 -10.49 11.49 -14.95
C GLU A 75 -11.10 10.08 -14.84
N SER A 76 -11.84 9.68 -15.87
CA SER A 76 -12.53 8.38 -15.89
C SER A 76 -11.64 7.20 -16.26
N ASP A 77 -10.55 7.43 -17.01
CA ASP A 77 -9.57 6.44 -17.41
C ASP A 77 -8.23 6.72 -16.72
N TRP A 78 -7.78 5.76 -15.92
CA TRP A 78 -6.53 5.87 -15.19
C TRP A 78 -5.28 5.93 -16.11
N PHE A 79 -5.36 5.47 -17.37
CA PHE A 79 -4.25 5.57 -18.32
C PHE A 79 -4.03 7.00 -18.83
N ASP A 80 -5.05 7.87 -18.72
CA ASP A 80 -4.99 9.27 -19.15
C ASP A 80 -4.38 10.20 -18.09
N ILE A 81 -4.02 9.66 -16.92
CA ILE A 81 -3.40 10.42 -15.84
C ILE A 81 -1.96 10.74 -16.19
N SER A 82 -1.64 12.03 -16.29
CA SER A 82 -0.27 12.52 -16.36
C SER A 82 0.48 12.18 -15.07
N MET A 83 1.66 11.59 -15.22
CA MET A 83 2.56 11.25 -14.11
C MET A 83 3.72 12.24 -13.97
N ASP A 84 3.63 13.41 -14.61
CA ASP A 84 4.68 14.44 -14.64
C ASP A 84 4.70 15.34 -13.38
N THR A 85 3.99 14.94 -12.32
CA THR A 85 3.92 15.67 -11.04
C THR A 85 5.09 15.39 -10.09
#